data_AF-A0A444X1I5-F1
#
_entry.id   AF-A0A444X1I5-F1
#
_cell.length_a   1.000
_cell.length_b   1.000
_cell.length_c   1.000
_cell.angle_alpha   90.00
_cell.angle_beta   90.00
_cell.angle_gamma   90.00
#
_symmetry.space_group_name_H-M   'P 1'
#
loop_
_entity.id
_entity.type
_entity.pdbx_description
1 polymer ?
#
loop_
_entity_poly.entity_id
_entity_poly.type
_entity_poly.pdbx_seq_one_letter_code
_entity_poly.pdbx_strand_id
1 'polypeptide(L)' 'MFCECGLRAPLQVSNSIANPGRKYYACPVRRCGWFRWAGPSIQHSEVTDDRSCHFNCNLKLIERVENSIMMLYL' A
#
# COMPACT_ATOMS: atom_id res chain seq x y z
N MET A 1 -6.77 7.73 0.94
CA MET A 1 -6.60 6.48 0.16
C MET A 1 -7.95 5.81 -0.01
N PHE A 2 -8.47 5.74 -1.24
CA PHE A 2 -9.74 5.06 -1.57
C PHE A 2 -9.43 3.87 -2.48
N CYS A 3 -10.15 2.77 -2.30
CA CYS A 3 -10.08 1.63 -3.22
C CYS A 3 -11.01 1.82 -4.42
N GLU A 4 -10.94 0.91 -5.39
CA GLU A 4 -11.78 0.92 -6.59
C GLU A 4 -13.28 0.72 -6.29
N CYS A 5 -13.65 0.27 -5.09
CA CYS A 5 -15.05 0.24 -4.65
C CYS A 5 -15.59 1.60 -4.20
N GLY A 6 -14.77 2.66 -4.25
CA GLY A 6 -15.11 3.98 -3.69
C GLY A 6 -15.07 4.03 -2.15
N LEU A 7 -14.61 2.96 -1.48
CA LEU A 7 -14.52 2.89 -0.03
C LEU A 7 -13.16 3.39 0.47
N ARG A 8 -13.15 4.06 1.62
CA ARG A 8 -11.91 4.47 2.28
C ARG A 8 -11.16 3.23 2.77
N ALA A 9 -9.89 3.09 2.36
CA ALA A 9 -9.04 2.01 2.82
C ALA A 9 -8.43 2.35 4.20
N PRO A 10 -8.63 1.52 5.24
CA PRO A 10 -8.04 1.75 6.55
C PRO A 10 -6.53 1.45 6.55
N LEU A 11 -5.80 2.18 7.39
CA LEU A 11 -4.40 1.88 7.70
C LEU A 11 -4.34 0.66 8.61
N GLN A 12 -3.56 -0.33 8.21
CA GLN A 12 -3.33 -1.58 8.92
C GLN A 12 -1.83 -1.78 9.14
N VAL A 13 -1.49 -2.62 10.11
CA VAL A 13 -0.12 -3.02 10.41
C VAL A 13 0.02 -4.48 10.01
N SER A 14 1.08 -4.80 9.27
CA SER A 14 1.36 -6.16 8.84
C SER A 14 1.89 -7.00 10.00
N ASN A 15 1.34 -8.19 10.16
CA ASN A 15 1.72 -9.17 11.18
C ASN A 15 2.46 -10.37 10.59
N SER A 16 2.80 -10.30 9.30
CA SER A 16 3.53 -11.38 8.67
C SER A 16 4.99 -11.48 9.10
N ILE A 17 5.55 -12.67 8.90
CA ILE A 17 6.97 -12.94 9.11
C ILE A 17 7.86 -12.13 8.15
N ALA A 18 7.44 -11.94 6.89
CA ALA A 18 8.26 -11.23 5.91
C ALA A 18 8.14 -9.70 5.99
N ASN A 19 7.04 -9.17 6.55
CA ASN A 19 6.81 -7.73 6.67
C ASN A 19 6.29 -7.33 8.06
N PRO A 20 6.93 -7.73 9.17
CA PRO A 20 6.41 -7.45 10.50
C PRO A 20 6.40 -5.94 10.78
N GLY A 21 5.28 -5.41 11.29
CA GLY A 21 5.13 -4.02 11.68
C GLY A 21 4.97 -3.03 10.51
N ARG A 22 5.08 -3.46 9.26
CA ARG A 22 4.98 -2.57 8.10
C ARG A 22 3.54 -2.15 7.86
N LYS A 23 3.31 -0.85 7.66
CA LYS A 23 1.95 -0.30 7.53
C LYS A 23 1.45 -0.35 6.09
N TYR A 24 0.18 -0.67 5.89
CA TYR A 24 -0.45 -0.74 4.57
C TYR A 24 -1.90 -0.26 4.59
N TYR A 25 -2.42 0.04 3.41
CA TYR A 25 -3.83 0.29 3.16
C TYR A 25 -4.38 -0.82 2.26
N ALA A 26 -5.57 -1.34 2.56
CA ALA A 26 -6.23 -2.34 1.71
C ALA A 26 -7.73 -2.09 1.63
N CYS A 27 -8.38 -2.63 0.60
CA CYS A 27 -9.84 -2.58 0.48
C CYS A 27 -10.50 -3.20 1.73
N PRO A 28 -11.36 -2.46 2.46
CA PRO A 28 -11.91 -2.93 3.73
C PRO A 28 -12.81 -4.15 3.55
N VAL A 29 -13.45 -4.29 2.39
CA VAL A 29 -14.32 -5.42 2.04
C VAL A 29 -13.63 -6.44 1.14
N ARG A 30 -12.32 -6.29 0.88
CA ARG A 30 -11.49 -7.18 0.04
C ARG A 30 -12.04 -7.52 -1.35
N ARG A 31 -13.00 -6.74 -1.87
CA ARG A 31 -13.71 -7.02 -3.13
C ARG A 31 -12.89 -6.78 -4.39
N CYS A 32 -12.05 -5.74 -4.40
CA CYS A 32 -11.32 -5.29 -5.59
C CYS A 32 -9.80 -5.57 -5.54
N GLY A 33 -9.30 -6.28 -4.52
CA GLY A 33 -7.85 -6.54 -4.39
C GLY A 33 -6.97 -5.31 -4.15
N TRP A 34 -7.53 -4.10 -4.12
CA TRP A 34 -6.76 -2.87 -3.95
C TRP A 34 -5.92 -2.91 -2.65
N PHE A 35 -4.63 -2.65 -2.80
CA PHE A 35 -3.61 -2.69 -1.75
C PHE A 35 -2.51 -1.67 -2.04
N ARG A 36 -2.01 -0.98 -1.01
CA ARG A 36 -0.80 -0.14 -1.09
C ARG A 36 -0.05 -0.10 0.24
N TRP A 37 1.26 -0.25 0.19
CA TRP A 37 2.11 0.06 1.35
C TRP A 37 2.00 1.54 1.72
N ALA A 38 1.98 1.84 3.01
CA ALA A 38 2.18 3.20 3.48
C ALA A 38 3.65 3.58 3.22
N GLY A 39 3.90 4.83 2.82
CA GLY A 39 5.26 5.36 2.73
C GLY A 39 5.95 5.32 4.10
N PRO A 40 7.28 5.51 4.15
CA PRO A 40 7.97 5.70 5.42
C PRO A 40 7.22 6.77 6.22
N SER A 41 6.99 6.52 7.51
CA SER A 41 6.61 7.59 8.42
C SER A 41 7.79 8.55 8.44
N ILE A 42 7.78 9.55 7.56
CA ILE A 42 8.63 10.72 7.71
C ILE A 42 8.28 11.24 9.09
N GLN A 43 9.13 10.94 10.07
CA GLN A 43 9.13 11.72 11.28
C GLN A 43 9.40 13.13 10.77
N HIS A 44 8.38 13.99 10.84
CA HIS A 44 8.53 15.41 10.57
C HIS A 44 9.55 15.96 11.60
N SER A 45 10.84 15.83 11.33
CA SER A 45 11.71 16.97 11.51
C SER A 45 11.32 17.93 10.40
N GLU A 46 10.76 19.06 10.81
CA GLU A 46 10.26 20.14 9.97
C GLU A 46 11.21 20.45 8.79
N VAL A 47 10.60 20.81 7.65
CA VAL A 47 11.02 21.84 6.67
C VAL A 47 10.82 21.40 5.20
N THR A 48 9.74 21.97 4.63
CA THR A 48 9.46 22.42 3.24
C THR A 48 9.57 21.47 2.03
N ASP A 49 8.39 21.22 1.45
CA ASP A 49 8.00 21.29 0.02
C ASP A 49 9.03 20.92 -1.08
N ASP A 50 8.78 19.83 -1.83
CA ASP A 50 8.60 19.88 -3.29
C ASP A 50 8.06 18.53 -3.83
N ARG A 51 7.30 18.64 -4.92
CA ARG A 51 6.65 17.59 -5.72
C ARG A 51 7.51 16.35 -5.96
N SER A 52 6.97 15.17 -5.66
CA SER A 52 7.36 13.97 -6.41
C SER A 52 6.18 13.02 -6.61
N CYS A 53 5.45 13.24 -7.71
CA CYS A 53 4.40 12.37 -8.23
C CYS A 53 4.86 11.56 -9.46
N HIS A 54 6.17 11.36 -9.65
CA HIS A 54 6.67 10.60 -10.80
C HIS A 54 7.70 9.52 -10.40
N PHE A 55 7.62 8.40 -11.12
CA PHE A 55 8.39 7.15 -11.05
C PHE A 55 7.83 6.12 -10.04
N ASN A 56 7.09 5.08 -10.45
CA ASN A 56 7.39 4.16 -11.55
C ASN A 56 6.13 3.53 -12.16
N CYS A 57 5.89 3.78 -13.44
CA CYS A 57 4.79 3.21 -14.24
C CYS A 57 5.07 1.76 -14.74
N ASN A 58 6.19 1.15 -14.35
CA ASN A 58 6.59 -0.20 -14.78
C ASN A 58 6.03 -1.35 -13.91
N LEU A 59 5.26 -1.06 -12.84
CA LEU A 59 4.72 -2.09 -11.94
C LEU A 59 3.51 -2.86 -12.52
N LYS A 60 2.92 -2.39 -13.64
CA LYS A 60 1.66 -2.95 -14.16
C LYS A 60 1.75 -4.37 -14.73
N LEU A 61 2.93 -4.86 -15.12
CA LEU A 61 3.06 -6.22 -15.67
C LEU A 61 3.25 -7.28 -14.57
N ILE A 62 3.77 -6.88 -13.41
CA ILE A 62 4.02 -7.74 -12.25
C ILE A 62 2.74 -7.91 -11.40
N GLU A 63 1.84 -6.92 -11.43
CA GLU A 63 0.54 -6.91 -10.74
C GLU A 63 -0.35 -8.13 -11.04
N ARG A 64 -0.22 -8.81 -12.18
CA ARG A 64 -1.07 -9.98 -12.51
C ARG A 64 -0.65 -11.29 -11.85
N VAL A 65 0.61 -11.44 -11.44
CA VAL A 65 1.10 -12.68 -10.81
C VAL A 65 1.20 -12.52 -9.28
N GLU A 66 1.51 -11.32 -8.79
CA GLU A 66 1.66 -11.05 -7.35
C GLU A 66 0.33 -10.93 -6.59
N ASN A 67 -0.77 -10.63 -7.29
CA ASN A 67 -2.12 -10.63 -6.69
C ASN A 67 -2.53 -12.02 -6.16
N SER A 68 -1.87 -13.10 -6.58
CA SER A 68 -2.08 -14.45 -6.06
C SER A 68 -1.25 -14.77 -4.79
N ILE A 69 -0.18 -14.01 -4.51
CA ILE A 69 0.71 -14.13 -3.34
C ILE A 69 0.36 -13.07 -2.26
N MET A 70 -0.61 -12.18 -2.54
CA MET A 70 -1.06 -11.04 -1.73
C MET A 70 -1.48 -11.37 -0.27
N MET A 71 -1.40 -12.63 0.15
CA MET A 71 -2.08 -13.23 1.30
C MET A 71 -1.19 -14.10 2.22
N LEU A 72 0.09 -14.35 1.91
CA LEU A 72 0.94 -15.10 2.85
C LEU A 72 1.71 -14.19 3.81
N TYR A 73 1.81 -12.89 3.50
CA TYR A 73 2.71 -11.98 4.18
C TYR A 73 2.16 -10.55 4.46
N LEU A 74 0.86 -10.43 4.74
CA LEU A 74 0.30 -9.28 5.48
C LEU A 74 0.15 -9.59 6.96
#